data_AF-A0A800CKU4-F1
#
_entry.id   AF-A0A800CKU4-F1
#
_cell.length_a   1.000
_cell.length_b   1.000
_cell.length_c   1.000
_cell.angle_alpha   90.00
_cell.angle_beta   90.00
_cell.angle_gamma   90.00
#
_symmetry.space_group_name_H-M   'P 1'
#
loop_
_entity.id
_entity.type
_entity.pdbx_description
1 polymer ?
#
loop_
_entity_poly.entity_id
_entity_poly.type
_entity_poly.pdbx_seq_one_letter_code
_entity_poly.pdbx_strand_id
1 'polypeptide(L)'
;MSKKILVVDDEARLVNLVRGYLEQEGYEVRTAGDGRQALFVARDRLELLERTQVYAYDGYERTIDVHIKNLRKKIEPDSTHPQYILTAFGVGYRLRVE
;
A
#
# COMPACT_ATOMS: atom_id res chain seq x y z
N MET A 1 -17.72 -1.57 -7.44
CA MET A 1 -16.54 -2.47 -7.45
C MET A 1 -15.65 -2.09 -6.27
N SER A 2 -15.21 -3.05 -5.46
CA SER A 2 -14.21 -2.79 -4.41
C SER A 2 -12.86 -2.51 -5.07
N LYS A 3 -12.17 -1.47 -4.60
CA LYS A 3 -10.81 -1.17 -5.05
C LYS A 3 -9.86 -2.17 -4.39
N LYS A 4 -8.93 -2.73 -5.17
CA LYS A 4 -7.95 -3.70 -4.66
C LYS A 4 -6.62 -3.02 -4.38
N ILE A 5 -5.97 -3.34 -3.26
CA ILE A 5 -4.66 -2.80 -2.86
C ILE A 5 -3.70 -3.96 -2.58
N LEU A 6 -2.43 -3.81 -2.95
CA LEU A 6 -1.34 -4.70 -2.55
C LEU A 6 -0.45 -3.98 -1.55
N VAL A 7 -0.33 -4.52 -0.34
CA VAL A 7 0.61 -4.04 0.70
C VAL A 7 1.87 -4.88 0.62
N VAL A 8 3.03 -4.25 0.44
CA VAL A 8 4.33 -4.93 0.34
C VAL A 8 5.23 -4.44 1.46
N ASP A 9 5.51 -5.29 2.44
CA ASP A 9 6.38 -4.99 3.56
C ASP A 9 6.85 -6.29 4.23
N ASP A 10 8.11 -6.37 4.62
CA ASP A 10 8.72 -7.56 5.24
C ASP A 10 8.36 -7.70 6.73
N GLU A 11 7.86 -6.64 7.38
CA GLU A 11 7.37 -6.70 8.75
C GLU A 11 5.87 -7.10 8.82
N ALA A 12 5.63 -8.38 9.12
CA ALA A 12 4.28 -8.95 9.20
C ALA A 12 3.30 -8.20 10.14
N ARG A 13 3.79 -7.61 11.24
CA ARG A 13 2.94 -6.85 12.17
C ARG A 13 2.34 -5.62 11.51
N LEU A 14 3.17 -4.89 10.77
CA LEU A 14 2.74 -3.71 10.05
C LEU A 14 1.79 -4.07 8.90
N VAL A 15 2.14 -5.10 8.12
CA VAL A 15 1.28 -5.63 7.05
C VAL A 15 -0.13 -5.88 7.56
N ASN A 16 -0.25 -6.51 8.74
CA ASN A 16 -1.53 -6.81 9.36
C ASN A 16 -2.30 -5.56 9.81
N LEU A 17 -1.61 -4.57 10.39
CA LEU A 17 -2.20 -3.29 10.78
C LEU A 17 -2.77 -2.54 9.57
N VAL A 18 -1.96 -2.39 8.52
CA VAL A 18 -2.35 -1.68 7.30
C VAL A 18 -3.46 -2.41 6.56
N ARG A 19 -3.39 -3.74 6.50
CA ARG A 19 -4.47 -4.57 5.93
C ARG A 19 -5.79 -4.36 6.64
N GLY A 20 -5.83 -4.51 7.97
CA GLY A 20 -7.08 -4.38 8.74
C GLY A 20 -7.71 -3.00 8.57
N TYR A 21 -6.88 -1.96 8.53
CA TYR A 21 -7.32 -0.59 8.25
C TYR A 21 -7.98 -0.46 6.87
N LEU A 22 -7.31 -0.93 5.82
CA LEU A 22 -7.78 -0.80 4.44
C LEU A 22 -9.01 -1.68 4.20
N GLU A 23 -9.08 -2.87 4.79
CA GLU A 23 -10.27 -3.73 4.73
C GLU A 23 -11.48 -3.06 5.40
N GLN A 24 -11.28 -2.40 6.55
CA GLN A 24 -12.34 -1.63 7.22
C GLN A 24 -12.87 -0.48 6.35
N GLU A 25 -12.01 0.13 5.53
CA GLU A 25 -12.39 1.18 4.56
C GLU A 25 -13.00 0.59 3.26
N GLY A 26 -13.22 -0.73 3.20
CA GLY A 26 -13.92 -1.41 2.10
C GLY A 26 -13.02 -1.85 0.93
N TYR A 27 -11.71 -1.89 1.13
CA TYR A 27 -10.76 -2.38 0.12
C TYR A 27 -10.57 -3.90 0.19
N GLU A 28 -10.34 -4.52 -0.95
CA GLU A 28 -9.83 -5.89 -1.00
C GLU A 28 -8.30 -5.83 -0.95
N VAL A 29 -7.71 -6.28 0.15
CA VAL A 29 -6.27 -6.14 0.38
C VAL A 29 -5.56 -7.47 0.13
N ARG A 30 -4.53 -7.43 -0.69
CA ARG A 30 -3.53 -8.49 -0.81
C ARG A 30 -2.24 -8.03 -0.14
N THR A 31 -1.43 -8.98 0.31
CA THR A 31 -0.17 -8.70 1.01
C THR A 31 0.99 -9.45 0.37
N ALA A 32 2.19 -8.89 0.50
CA ALA A 32 3.45 -9.55 0.14
C ALA A 32 4.55 -9.15 1.13
N GLY A 33 5.36 -10.12 1.54
CA GLY A 33 6.49 -9.94 2.45
C GLY A 33 7.80 -9.59 1.74
N ASP A 34 7.86 -9.74 0.42
CA ASP A 34 9.06 -9.44 -0.36
C ASP A 34 8.71 -9.08 -1.81
N GLY A 35 9.71 -8.58 -2.54
CA GLY A 35 9.55 -8.17 -3.94
C GLY A 35 9.16 -9.31 -4.89
N ARG A 36 9.58 -10.55 -4.62
CA ARG A 36 9.23 -11.71 -5.46
C ARG A 36 7.77 -12.09 -5.28
N GLN A 37 7.30 -12.13 -4.04
CA GLN A 37 5.91 -12.37 -3.70
C GLN A 37 5.03 -11.23 -4.23
N ALA A 38 5.49 -9.97 -4.12
CA ALA A 38 4.78 -8.82 -4.68
C ALA A 38 4.64 -8.93 -6.20
N LEU A 39 5.71 -9.29 -6.90
CA LEU A 39 5.70 -9.55 -8.35
C LEU A 39 4.75 -10.68 -8.71
N PHE A 40 4.73 -11.78 -7.96
CA PHE A 40 3.81 -12.89 -8.19
C PHE A 40 2.35 -12.46 -8.04
N VAL A 41 2.03 -11.76 -6.94
CA VAL A 41 0.67 -11.28 -6.63
C VAL A 41 0.20 -10.20 -7.62
N ALA A 42 1.11 -9.35 -8.10
CA ALA A 42 0.84 -8.35 -9.11
C ALA A 42 0.67 -8.96 -10.52
N ARG A 43 1.43 -10.02 -10.85
CA ARG A 43 1.38 -10.69 -12.16
C ARG A 43 0.12 -11.52 -12.37
N ASP A 44 -0.38 -12.20 -11.33
CA ASP A 44 -1.70 -12.85 -11.32
C ASP A 44 -2.82 -11.88 -11.76
N ARG A 45 -2.63 -10.56 -11.58
CA ARG A 45 -3.53 -9.51 -12.07
C ARG A 45 -3.22 -9.05 -13.50
N LEU A 46 -1.95 -8.99 -13.89
CA LEU A 46 -1.53 -8.58 -15.24
C LEU A 46 -2.08 -9.53 -16.31
N GLU A 47 -2.04 -10.84 -16.10
CA GLU A 47 -2.62 -11.81 -17.06
C GLU A 47 -4.14 -11.61 -17.26
N LEU A 48 -4.86 -11.15 -16.24
CA LEU A 48 -6.29 -10.84 -16.32
C LEU A 48 -6.59 -9.49 -17.02
N LEU A 49 -5.65 -8.54 -16.98
CA LEU A 49 -5.81 -7.21 -17.57
C LEU A 49 -5.18 -7.07 -18.97
N GLU A 50 -4.22 -7.93 -19.33
CA GLU A 50 -3.58 -7.94 -20.65
C GLU A 50 -4.55 -8.27 -21.80
N ARG A 51 -5.70 -8.88 -21.51
CA ARG A 51 -6.76 -9.12 -22.51
C ARG A 51 -7.57 -7.86 -22.88
N THR A 52 -7.38 -6.75 -22.17
CA THR A 52 -8.06 -5.47 -22.45
C THR A 52 -7.13 -4.28 -22.18
N GLN A 53 -6.23 -4.01 -23.14
CA GLN A 53 -5.50 -2.75 -23.36
C GLN A 53 -4.81 -2.07 -22.16
N VAL A 54 -3.46 -2.10 -22.20
CA VAL A 54 -2.52 -1.00 -21.87
C VAL A 54 -2.98 -0.03 -20.78
N TYR A 55 -2.77 -0.31 -19.48
CA TYR A 55 -2.70 0.73 -18.41
C TYR A 55 -2.19 0.19 -17.05
N ALA A 56 -1.37 -0.86 -17.03
CA ALA A 56 -0.93 -1.48 -15.78
C ALA A 56 0.35 -0.85 -15.21
N TYR A 57 0.36 0.45 -14.97
CA TYR A 57 1.33 1.07 -14.05
C TYR A 57 0.83 2.38 -13.45
N ASP A 58 -0.01 3.13 -14.19
CA ASP A 58 -0.43 4.49 -13.84
C ASP A 58 -1.63 4.55 -12.86
N GLY A 59 -2.29 3.41 -12.61
CA GLY A 59 -3.48 3.34 -11.75
C GLY A 59 -3.19 3.07 -10.26
N TYR A 60 -1.99 2.63 -9.92
CA TYR A 60 -1.61 2.25 -8.55
C TYR A 60 -1.07 3.45 -7.73
N GLU A 61 -0.63 4.53 -8.36
CA GLU A 61 -0.02 5.68 -7.67
C GLU A 61 -1.02 6.54 -6.86
N ARG A 62 -2.30 6.63 -7.28
CA ARG A 62 -3.25 7.60 -6.68
C ARG A 62 -3.97 7.13 -5.42
N THR A 63 -3.58 6.02 -4.80
CA THR A 63 -4.26 5.52 -3.58
C THR A 63 -3.39 5.59 -2.33
N ILE A 64 -2.09 5.38 -2.42
CA ILE A 64 -1.24 5.31 -1.22
C ILE A 64 -1.17 6.66 -0.50
N ASP A 65 -1.02 7.78 -1.20
CA ASP A 65 -0.85 9.10 -0.56
C ASP A 65 -2.05 9.52 0.30
N VAL A 66 -3.26 9.23 -0.19
CA VAL A 66 -4.51 9.51 0.56
C VAL A 66 -4.56 8.65 1.81
N HIS A 67 -4.20 7.37 1.70
CA HIS A 67 -4.18 6.46 2.84
C HIS A 67 -3.07 6.80 3.83
N ILE A 68 -1.88 7.18 3.36
CA ILE A 68 -0.76 7.63 4.21
C ILE A 68 -1.14 8.93 4.94
N LYS A 69 -1.79 9.87 4.25
CA LYS A 69 -2.32 11.09 4.90
C LYS A 69 -3.32 10.75 6.00
N ASN A 70 -4.24 9.82 5.75
CA ASN A 70 -5.23 9.41 6.74
C ASN A 70 -4.62 8.62 7.90
N LEU A 71 -3.62 7.78 7.62
CA LEU A 71 -2.91 7.00 8.61
C LEU A 71 -2.06 7.91 9.51
N ARG A 72 -1.32 8.87 8.92
CA ARG A 72 -0.56 9.88 9.67
C ARG A 72 -1.46 10.67 10.63
N LYS A 73 -2.66 11.06 10.21
CA LYS A 73 -3.64 11.71 11.11
C LYS A 73 -4.08 10.86 12.30
N LYS A 74 -4.04 9.54 12.17
CA LYS A 74 -4.52 8.60 13.20
C LYS A 74 -3.42 8.19 14.16
N ILE A 75 -2.17 8.08 13.70
CA ILE A 75 -1.07 7.52 14.49
C ILE A 75 0.01 8.53 14.84
N GLU A 76 0.19 9.61 14.08
CA GLU A 76 1.19 10.63 14.38
C GLU A 76 0.65 11.61 15.42
N PRO A 77 1.47 12.08 16.36
CA PRO A 77 1.11 13.20 17.24
C PRO A 77 0.79 14.47 16.44
N ASP A 78 1.53 14.70 15.34
CA ASP A 78 1.28 15.73 14.36
C ASP A 78 1.49 15.18 12.93
N SER A 79 0.41 15.05 12.18
CA SER A 79 0.46 14.52 10.80
C SER A 79 1.22 15.39 9.79
N THR A 80 1.47 16.66 10.12
CA THR A 80 2.26 17.58 9.29
C THR A 80 3.76 17.47 9.56
N HIS A 81 4.14 16.94 10.73
CA HIS A 81 5.50 16.60 11.11
C HIS A 81 5.59 15.12 11.47
N PRO A 82 5.44 14.21 10.47
CA PRO A 82 5.36 12.78 10.73
C PRO A 82 6.68 12.24 11.31
N GLN A 83 6.55 11.43 12.36
CA GLN A 83 7.66 10.78 13.06
C GLN A 83 7.70 9.28 12.77
N TYR A 84 6.54 8.66 12.56
CA TYR A 84 6.41 7.22 12.33
C TYR A 84 6.42 6.85 10.85
N ILE A 85 5.67 7.54 10.00
CA ILE A 85 5.61 7.27 8.55
C ILE A 85 6.33 8.40 7.81
N LEU A 86 7.58 8.18 7.43
CA LEU A 86 8.43 9.16 6.75
C LEU A 86 8.31 9.02 5.23
N THR A 87 8.34 10.14 4.50
CA THR A 87 8.42 10.10 3.04
C THR A 87 9.86 9.78 2.63
N ALA A 88 10.04 8.75 1.81
CA ALA A 88 11.30 8.40 1.17
C ALA A 88 11.21 8.78 -0.32
N PHE A 89 11.77 9.94 -0.67
CA PHE A 89 11.68 10.50 -2.03
C PHE A 89 12.21 9.52 -3.09
N GLY A 90 11.42 9.28 -4.13
CA GLY A 90 11.74 8.35 -5.23
C GLY A 90 11.58 6.86 -4.88
N VAL A 91 11.17 6.52 -3.65
CA VAL A 91 11.03 5.14 -3.16
C VAL A 91 9.64 4.87 -2.59
N GLY A 92 9.03 5.85 -1.91
CA GLY A 92 7.71 5.73 -1.30
C GLY A 92 7.71 6.23 0.14
N TYR A 93 7.35 5.35 1.08
CA TYR A 93 7.23 5.68 2.51
C TYR A 93 8.03 4.69 3.34
N ARG A 94 8.65 5.16 4.42
CA ARG A 94 9.43 4.36 5.37
C ARG A 94 8.84 4.50 6.76
N LEU A 95 8.75 3.39 7.47
CA LEU A 95 8.39 3.44 8.88
C LEU A 95 9.61 3.57 9.77
N ARG A 96 9.44 4.38 10.81
CA ARG A 96 10.37 4.50 11.91
C ARG A 96 9.63 4.02 13.16
N VAL A 97 10.08 2.90 13.69
CA VAL A 97 9.62 2.36 14.96
C VAL A 97 10.67 2.75 15.99
N GLU A 98 10.27 3.51 17.00
CA GLU A 98 11.03 3.70 18.24
C GLU A 98 10.53 2.74 19.31
#